data_AF-A0A8K0UFE9-F1
#
_entry.id   AF-A0A8K0UFE9-F1
#
_cell.length_a   1.000
_cell.length_b   1.000
_cell.length_c   1.000
_cell.angle_alpha   90.00
_cell.angle_beta   90.00
_cell.angle_gamma   90.00
#
_symmetry.space_group_name_H-M   'P 1'
#
loop_
_entity.id
_entity.type
_entity.pdbx_description
1 polymer ?
#
loop_
_entity_poly.entity_id
_entity_poly.type
_entity_poly.pdbx_seq_one_letter_code
_entity_poly.pdbx_strand_id
1 'polypeptide(L)'
;VLLSTAQRWMQSLDYRWTKDPSGQFVDGHECTDIVEYRQNKFLPQFAELEMYARRWDADGQEVINNSEPCPRPRRTVFWYHDESMFYAHDRHHTRWVRLSEKAKPRQKGEGASLMVADF
;
A
#
# COMPACT_ATOMS: atom_id res chain seq x y z
N VAL A 1 -31.96 4.17 -30.36
CA VAL A 1 -30.56 4.07 -30.83
C VAL A 1 -29.99 2.76 -30.31
N LEU A 2 -29.43 1.91 -31.17
CA LEU A 2 -28.80 0.66 -30.73
C LEU A 2 -27.40 0.96 -30.16
N LEU A 3 -26.94 0.16 -29.20
CA LEU A 3 -25.61 0.30 -28.58
C LEU A 3 -24.48 0.35 -29.61
N SER A 4 -24.60 -0.45 -30.67
CA SER A 4 -23.64 -0.50 -31.77
C SER A 4 -23.55 0.82 -32.55
N THR A 5 -24.66 1.52 -32.72
CA THR A 5 -24.67 2.85 -33.35
C THR A 5 -23.92 3.83 -32.45
N ALA A 6 -24.22 3.89 -31.16
CA ALA A 6 -23.54 4.80 -30.23
C ALA A 6 -22.01 4.54 -30.19
N GLN A 7 -21.57 3.29 -30.14
CA GLN A 7 -20.14 2.94 -30.13
C GLN A 7 -19.39 3.38 -31.40
N ARG A 8 -20.00 3.24 -32.58
CA ARG A 8 -19.41 3.73 -33.83
C ARG A 8 -19.24 5.24 -33.82
N TRP A 9 -20.24 5.98 -33.33
CA TRP A 9 -20.17 7.43 -33.21
C TRP A 9 -19.06 7.85 -32.26
N MET A 10 -18.90 7.16 -31.11
CA MET A 10 -17.80 7.45 -30.18
C MET A 10 -16.44 7.28 -30.86
N GLN A 11 -16.23 6.20 -31.62
CA GLN A 11 -14.99 6.00 -32.37
C GLN A 11 -14.76 7.08 -33.44
N SER A 12 -15.81 7.45 -34.20
CA SER A 12 -15.74 8.51 -35.20
C SER A 12 -15.45 9.90 -34.61
N LEU A 13 -15.77 10.12 -33.33
CA LEU A 13 -15.50 11.34 -32.58
C LEU A 13 -14.16 11.31 -31.84
N ASP A 14 -13.27 10.36 -32.19
CA ASP A 14 -11.94 10.16 -31.59
C ASP A 14 -11.97 9.74 -30.11
N TYR A 15 -13.02 9.05 -29.68
CA TYR A 15 -13.07 8.42 -28.36
C TYR A 15 -12.67 6.95 -28.41
N ARG A 16 -11.97 6.52 -27.35
CA ARG A 16 -11.61 5.11 -27.12
C ARG A 16 -12.10 4.65 -25.76
N TRP A 17 -12.58 3.42 -25.68
CA TRP A 17 -12.86 2.77 -24.41
C TRP A 17 -11.54 2.34 -23.79
N THR A 18 -11.09 3.07 -22.76
CA THR A 18 -9.80 2.84 -22.12
C THR A 18 -9.84 3.23 -20.63
N LYS A 19 -8.82 2.82 -19.88
CA LYS A 19 -8.62 3.29 -18.50
C LYS A 19 -8.42 4.81 -18.51
N ASP A 20 -9.00 5.48 -17.52
CA ASP A 20 -8.80 6.91 -17.30
C ASP A 20 -7.30 7.18 -17.15
N PRO A 21 -6.72 8.13 -17.91
CA PRO A 21 -5.31 8.49 -17.77
C PRO A 21 -5.10 9.12 -16.38
N SER A 22 -4.70 8.31 -15.42
CA SER A 22 -4.34 8.75 -14.07
C SER A 22 -2.93 9.33 -14.06
N GLY A 23 -2.75 10.46 -13.39
CA GLY A 23 -1.41 10.95 -13.06
C GLY A 23 -0.64 9.97 -12.17
N GLN A 24 0.69 10.04 -12.21
CA GLN A 24 1.59 9.25 -11.38
C GLN A 24 1.48 9.72 -9.91
N PHE A 25 1.27 8.80 -8.97
CA PHE A 25 1.45 9.10 -7.55
C PHE A 25 2.95 9.04 -7.25
N VAL A 26 3.49 10.11 -6.66
CA VAL A 26 4.85 10.07 -6.11
C VAL A 26 4.74 9.36 -4.77
N ASP A 27 5.29 8.15 -4.70
CA ASP A 27 5.40 7.44 -3.44
C ASP A 27 6.36 8.23 -2.54
N GLY A 28 5.87 8.67 -1.38
CA GLY A 28 6.64 9.43 -0.41
C GLY A 28 7.68 8.58 0.32
N HIS A 29 7.71 7.25 0.12
CA HIS A 29 8.62 6.35 0.81
C HIS A 29 10.11 6.64 0.55
N GLU A 30 10.44 7.28 -0.57
CA GLU A 30 11.81 7.66 -0.94
C GLU A 30 12.23 9.06 -0.43
N CYS A 31 11.44 9.69 0.45
CA CYS A 31 11.81 10.98 1.04
C CYS A 31 13.05 10.84 1.94
N THR A 32 14.02 11.74 1.80
CA THR A 32 15.33 11.64 2.45
C THR A 32 15.26 11.59 3.97
N ASP A 33 14.29 12.31 4.55
CA ASP A 33 14.03 12.34 5.99
C ASP A 33 13.47 11.00 6.51
N ILE A 34 12.56 10.37 5.75
CA ILE A 34 12.01 9.04 6.05
C ILE A 34 13.11 7.99 5.99
N VAL A 35 13.96 8.04 4.96
CA VAL A 35 15.11 7.14 4.82
C VAL A 35 16.09 7.34 5.97
N GLU A 36 16.42 8.59 6.31
CA GLU A 36 17.32 8.90 7.43
C GLU A 36 16.79 8.37 8.75
N TYR A 37 15.51 8.62 9.06
CA TYR A 37 14.87 8.10 10.26
C TYR A 37 14.87 6.56 10.29
N ARG A 38 14.52 5.92 9.17
CA ARG A 38 14.51 4.45 9.07
C ARG A 38 15.88 3.87 9.39
N GLN A 39 16.93 4.38 8.73
CA GLN A 39 18.28 3.82 8.87
C GLN A 39 18.94 4.16 10.21
N ASN A 40 18.76 5.38 10.70
CA ASN A 40 19.52 5.89 11.85
C ASN A 40 18.76 5.76 13.19
N LYS A 41 17.45 5.55 13.18
CA LYS A 41 16.63 5.46 14.40
C LYS A 41 15.84 4.16 14.49
N PHE A 42 14.99 3.89 13.51
CA PHE A 42 14.04 2.76 13.59
C PHE A 42 14.76 1.41 13.58
N LEU A 43 15.58 1.12 12.55
CA LEU A 43 16.23 -0.19 12.43
C LEU A 43 17.18 -0.52 13.59
N PRO A 44 18.03 0.41 14.08
CA PRO A 44 18.87 0.13 15.24
C PRO A 44 18.06 -0.20 16.50
N GLN A 45 17.02 0.60 16.80
CA GLN A 45 16.15 0.35 17.96
C GLN A 45 15.38 -0.96 17.83
N PHE A 46 14.93 -1.28 16.62
CA PHE A 46 14.24 -2.53 16.35
C PHE A 46 15.16 -3.73 16.55
N ALA A 47 16.39 -3.70 16.04
CA ALA A 47 17.39 -4.74 16.25
C ALA A 47 17.73 -4.93 17.74
N GLU A 48 17.83 -3.82 18.49
CA GLU A 48 18.02 -3.87 19.94
C GLU A 48 16.84 -4.54 20.66
N LEU A 49 15.61 -4.33 20.20
CA LEU A 49 14.43 -4.97 20.78
C LEU A 49 14.27 -6.43 20.34
N GLU A 50 14.67 -6.75 19.11
CA GLU A 50 14.55 -8.07 18.49
C GLU A 50 15.40 -9.10 19.23
N MET A 51 16.53 -8.71 19.84
CA MET A 51 17.33 -9.62 20.67
C MET A 51 16.56 -10.16 21.88
N TYR A 52 15.51 -9.47 22.32
CA TYR A 52 14.64 -9.87 23.44
C TYR A 52 13.33 -10.51 22.98
N ALA A 53 13.09 -10.62 21.67
CA ALA A 53 11.92 -11.27 21.10
C ALA A 53 12.14 -12.78 20.96
N ARG A 54 11.04 -13.55 20.90
CA ARG A 54 11.13 -14.98 20.57
C ARG A 54 11.51 -15.16 19.11
N ARG A 55 12.40 -16.12 18.85
CA ARG A 55 12.75 -16.56 17.50
C ARG A 55 12.27 -17.99 17.32
N TRP A 56 11.80 -18.29 16.11
CA TRP A 56 11.29 -19.59 15.72
C TRP A 56 12.06 -20.06 14.50
N ASP A 57 12.39 -21.34 14.43
CA ASP A 57 12.97 -21.94 13.23
C ASP A 57 11.90 -22.23 12.17
N ALA A 58 12.32 -22.76 11.03
CA ALA A 58 11.43 -23.09 9.91
C ALA A 58 10.41 -24.19 10.27
N ASP A 59 10.72 -25.02 11.27
CA ASP A 59 9.85 -26.09 11.77
C ASP A 59 8.91 -25.62 12.89
N GLY A 60 8.97 -24.33 13.26
CA GLY A 60 8.14 -23.73 14.30
C GLY A 60 8.58 -24.07 15.72
N GLN A 61 9.83 -24.46 15.94
CA GLN A 61 10.41 -24.64 17.27
C GLN A 61 11.10 -23.36 17.75
N GLU A 62 11.00 -23.08 19.05
CA GLU A 62 11.61 -21.88 19.62
C GLU A 62 13.14 -22.05 19.60
N VAL A 63 13.83 -21.12 18.93
CA VAL A 63 15.29 -21.07 18.94
C VAL A 63 15.73 -20.49 20.28
N ILE A 64 16.05 -21.37 21.23
CA ILE A 64 16.55 -20.98 22.53
C ILE A 64 18.03 -20.64 22.40
N ASN A 65 18.35 -19.34 22.35
CA ASN A 65 19.73 -18.87 22.46
C ASN A 65 20.20 -19.05 23.92
N ASN A 66 20.77 -20.21 24.22
CA ASN A 66 21.35 -20.53 25.54
C ASN A 66 22.64 -19.75 25.86
N SER A 67 23.08 -18.86 24.97
CA SER A 67 24.42 -18.27 25.05
C SER A 67 24.55 -17.18 26.11
N GLU A 68 23.49 -16.48 26.51
CA GLU A 68 23.56 -15.50 27.60
C GLU A 68 22.23 -15.39 28.36
N PRO A 69 22.23 -15.18 29.69
CA PRO A 69 21.01 -14.84 30.41
C PRO A 69 20.45 -13.55 29.82
N CYS A 70 19.19 -13.61 29.36
CA CYS A 70 18.48 -12.44 28.84
C CYS A 70 18.66 -11.26 29.82
N PRO A 71 19.30 -10.14 29.40
CA PRO A 71 19.54 -9.00 30.27
C PRO A 71 18.27 -8.42 30.92
N ARG A 72 17.10 -8.75 30.36
CA ARG A 72 15.79 -8.30 30.82
C ARG A 72 14.94 -9.49 31.28
N PRO A 73 14.23 -9.36 32.42
CA PRO A 73 13.36 -10.42 32.93
C PRO A 73 12.09 -10.64 32.08
N ARG A 74 11.81 -9.78 31.09
CA ARG A 74 10.62 -9.83 30.25
C ARG A 74 11.01 -9.86 28.77
N ARG A 75 10.31 -10.70 28.00
CA ARG A 75 10.45 -10.79 26.55
C ARG A 75 9.70 -9.65 25.87
N THR A 76 10.21 -9.22 24.72
CA THR A 76 9.52 -8.27 23.83
C THR A 76 8.56 -9.03 22.93
N VAL A 77 7.33 -8.52 22.79
CA VAL A 77 6.35 -8.99 21.80
C VAL A 77 6.07 -7.82 20.87
N PHE A 78 6.32 -8.01 19.58
CA PHE A 78 5.93 -7.04 18.56
C PHE A 78 4.47 -7.29 18.19
N TRP A 79 3.62 -6.29 18.43
CA TRP A 79 2.27 -6.24 17.88
C TRP A 79 2.31 -5.43 16.60
N TYR A 80 2.15 -6.13 15.49
CA TYR A 80 1.97 -5.52 14.19
C TYR A 80 0.48 -5.28 14.01
N HIS A 81 0.11 -4.03 13.77
CA HIS A 81 -1.24 -3.66 13.37
C HIS A 81 -1.15 -3.11 11.96
N ASP A 82 -2.05 -3.58 11.09
CA ASP A 82 -2.23 -3.01 9.77
C ASP A 82 -3.64 -2.42 9.66
N GLU A 83 -3.73 -1.30 8.94
CA GLU A 83 -4.98 -0.61 8.67
C GLU A 83 -5.22 -0.64 7.16
N SER A 84 -6.33 -1.23 6.75
CA SER A 84 -6.75 -1.24 5.35
C SER A 84 -7.90 -0.27 5.14
N MET A 85 -7.80 0.54 4.08
CA MET A 85 -8.92 1.36 3.60
C MET A 85 -9.55 0.73 2.36
N PHE A 86 -10.85 0.49 2.42
CA PHE A 86 -11.67 0.01 1.32
C PHE A 86 -12.53 1.15 0.79
N TYR A 87 -12.54 1.38 -0.53
CA TYR A 87 -13.38 2.42 -1.12
C TYR A 87 -14.69 1.84 -1.66
N ALA A 88 -15.79 2.57 -1.48
CA ALA A 88 -17.03 2.27 -2.18
C ALA A 88 -16.83 2.56 -3.68
N HIS A 89 -17.12 1.57 -4.53
CA HIS A 89 -16.92 1.61 -6.00
C HIS A 89 -15.49 1.36 -6.50
N ASP A 90 -14.80 0.42 -5.87
CA ASP A 90 -13.53 -0.10 -6.38
C ASP A 90 -13.70 -0.52 -7.87
N ARG A 91 -13.09 0.27 -8.76
CA ARG A 91 -12.76 -0.03 -10.17
C ARG A 91 -13.88 -0.11 -11.22
N HIS A 92 -14.51 1.02 -11.52
CA HIS A 92 -14.85 1.33 -12.92
C HIS A 92 -14.01 2.50 -13.46
N HIS A 93 -12.70 2.28 -13.59
CA HIS A 93 -11.79 3.27 -14.20
C HIS A 93 -11.83 3.29 -15.72
N THR A 94 -12.71 2.51 -16.36
CA THR A 94 -12.80 2.44 -17.82
C THR A 94 -13.96 3.30 -18.30
N ARG A 95 -13.66 4.27 -19.16
CA ARG A 95 -14.65 5.13 -19.81
C ARG A 95 -14.26 5.40 -21.25
N TRP A 96 -15.16 6.02 -22.01
CA TRP A 96 -14.79 6.61 -23.28
C TRP A 96 -13.94 7.86 -23.00
N VAL A 97 -12.68 7.82 -23.41
CA VAL A 97 -11.70 8.90 -23.26
C VAL A 97 -11.36 9.43 -24.65
N ARG A 98 -11.32 10.76 -24.81
CA ARG A 98 -10.93 11.37 -26.09
C ARG A 98 -9.43 11.23 -26.28
N LEU A 99 -8.97 10.98 -27.51
CA LEU A 99 -7.54 10.81 -27.82
C LEU A 99 -6.65 12.00 -27.37
N SER A 100 -7.19 13.21 -27.34
CA SER A 100 -6.48 14.42 -26.91
C SER A 100 -6.55 14.71 -25.41
N GLU A 101 -7.26 13.88 -24.65
CA GLU A 101 -7.44 14.09 -23.21
C GLU A 101 -6.15 13.74 -22.46
N LYS A 102 -5.61 14.71 -21.71
CA LYS A 102 -4.39 14.54 -20.92
C LYS A 102 -4.72 13.98 -19.54
N ALA A 103 -3.77 13.23 -18.96
CA ALA A 103 -3.85 12.80 -17.58
C ALA A 103 -3.98 14.01 -16.66
N LYS A 104 -5.00 14.00 -15.80
CA LYS A 104 -5.20 15.03 -14.77
C LYS A 104 -4.81 14.47 -13.41
N PRO A 105 -4.15 15.27 -12.55
CA PRO A 105 -3.99 14.91 -11.15
C PRO A 105 -5.36 14.64 -10.53
N ARG A 106 -5.52 13.47 -9.91
CA ARG A 106 -6.70 13.15 -9.11
C ARG A 106 -6.42 13.51 -7.66
N GLN A 107 -7.43 14.02 -6.96
CA GLN A 107 -7.37 14.11 -5.51
C GLN A 107 -7.23 12.70 -4.94
N LYS A 108 -6.46 12.57 -3.85
CA LYS A 108 -6.24 11.30 -3.18
C LYS A 108 -7.57 10.82 -2.57
N GLY A 109 -7.98 9.59 -2.90
CA GLY A 109 -9.22 8.96 -2.43
C GLY A 109 -10.23 8.73 -3.55
N GLU A 110 -11.01 7.64 -3.45
CA GLU A 110 -11.97 7.22 -4.49
C GLU A 110 -13.44 7.47 -4.09
N GLY A 111 -13.67 8.36 -3.12
CA GLY A 111 -15.00 8.63 -2.56
C GLY A 111 -15.10 8.12 -1.13
N ALA A 112 -16.30 7.68 -0.72
CA ALA A 112 -16.53 7.15 0.62
C ALA A 112 -15.66 5.90 0.85
N SER A 113 -14.94 5.87 1.96
CA SER A 113 -14.12 4.73 2.36
C SER A 113 -14.57 4.14 3.70
N LEU A 114 -14.29 2.85 3.87
CA LEU A 114 -14.35 2.12 5.12
C LEU A 114 -12.91 1.85 5.55
N MET A 115 -12.54 2.37 6.72
CA MET A 115 -11.28 2.05 7.38
C MET A 115 -11.51 0.83 8.26
N VAL A 116 -10.71 -0.22 8.06
CA VAL A 116 -10.74 -1.45 8.85
C VAL A 116 -9.35 -1.62 9.45
N ALA A 117 -9.31 -1.77 10.76
CA ALA A 117 -8.14 -2.17 11.53
C ALA A 117 -8.43 -3.53 12.18
N ASP A 118 -7.41 -4.18 12.73
CA ASP A 118 -7.50 -5.47 13.46
C ASP A 118 -7.50 -6.72 12.55
N PHE A 119 -6.46 -6.85 11.73
CA PHE A 119 -6.13 -8.07 10.99
C PHE A 119 -5.11 -8.94 11.74
#